data_AF-A0A3P7IBB8-F1
#
_entry.id   AF-A0A3P7IBB8-F1
#
_cell.length_a   1.000
_cell.length_b   1.000
_cell.length_c   1.000
_cell.angle_alpha   90.00
_cell.angle_beta   90.00
_cell.angle_gamma   90.00
#
_symmetry.space_group_name_H-M   'P 1'
#
loop_
_entity.id
_entity.type
_entity.pdbx_description
1 polymer ?
#
loop_
_entity_poly.entity_id
_entity_poly.type
_entity_poly.pdbx_seq_one_letter_code
_entity_poly.pdbx_strand_id
1 'polypeptide(L)'
;MQIRTGWLDMPGLEPLYLQQSVDLSFWGHEHSYERFYPIADKQFWNDTAAYNNPKAPVYIISGSAGCHTPYAQFSNPPLPFSAARINDYGYSILSVVNSTHIHLEQISIEKSDLVVDDIWITKDPLHLHSASLRFVELGTDKES
;
A
#
# COMPACT_ATOMS: atom_id res chain seq x y z
N MET A 1 -17.50 -5.08 21.26
CA MET A 1 -16.18 -4.91 20.61
C MET A 1 -16.01 -6.07 19.66
N GLN A 2 -16.36 -5.87 18.38
CA GLN A 2 -16.37 -6.93 17.39
C GLN A 2 -15.00 -6.92 16.71
N ILE A 3 -14.19 -7.96 16.96
CA ILE A 3 -12.90 -8.14 16.29
C ILE A 3 -13.19 -8.30 14.81
N ARG A 4 -12.59 -7.45 13.97
CA ARG A 4 -12.68 -7.57 12.51
C ARG A 4 -11.96 -8.87 12.12
N THR A 5 -12.73 -9.93 11.86
CA THR A 5 -12.24 -11.20 11.33
C THR A 5 -11.75 -10.97 9.91
N GLY A 6 -10.49 -11.33 9.66
CA GLY A 6 -9.91 -11.45 8.32
C GLY A 6 -10.43 -12.72 7.62
N TRP A 7 -9.82 -13.04 6.49
CA TRP A 7 -10.10 -14.29 5.77
C TRP A 7 -9.89 -15.50 6.71
N LEU A 8 -10.82 -16.45 6.73
CA LEU A 8 -10.81 -17.65 7.60
C LEU A 8 -10.74 -17.36 9.12
N ASP A 9 -11.45 -16.34 9.61
CA ASP A 9 -11.51 -16.00 11.04
C ASP A 9 -10.15 -15.63 11.69
N MET A 10 -9.11 -15.40 10.88
CA MET A 10 -7.84 -14.87 11.38
C MET A 10 -8.05 -13.44 11.90
N PRO A 11 -7.50 -13.06 13.06
CA PRO A 11 -7.58 -11.67 13.51
C PRO A 11 -6.92 -10.76 12.47
N GLY A 12 -7.67 -9.79 11.94
CA GLY A 12 -7.11 -8.81 11.00
C GLY A 12 -5.99 -8.01 11.67
N LEU A 13 -4.85 -7.85 10.99
CA LEU A 13 -3.69 -7.13 11.52
C LEU A 13 -3.80 -5.60 11.42
N GLU A 14 -4.81 -5.09 10.69
CA GLU A 14 -5.06 -3.66 10.50
C GLU A 14 -5.06 -2.86 11.82
N PRO A 15 -5.78 -3.25 12.89
CA PRO A 15 -5.75 -2.50 14.15
C PRO A 15 -4.35 -2.40 14.77
N LEU A 16 -3.53 -3.46 14.66
CA LEU A 16 -2.17 -3.47 15.17
C LEU A 16 -1.26 -2.55 14.32
N TYR A 17 -1.37 -2.61 13.01
CA TYR A 17 -0.60 -1.76 12.10
C TYR A 17 -0.91 -0.28 12.30
N LEU A 18 -2.18 0.04 12.53
CA LEU A 18 -2.60 1.40 12.86
C LEU A 18 -2.10 1.84 14.24
N GLN A 19 -2.08 0.95 15.23
CA GLN A 19 -1.57 1.27 16.58
C GLN A 19 -0.06 1.52 16.59
N GLN A 20 0.71 0.78 15.79
CA GLN A 20 2.16 0.89 15.71
C GLN A 20 2.65 1.85 14.62
N SER A 21 1.73 2.58 13.97
CA SER A 21 2.02 3.52 12.90
C SER A 21 2.90 2.94 11.77
N VAL A 22 2.61 1.70 11.35
CA VAL A 22 3.34 1.00 10.28
C VAL A 22 3.30 1.79 8.97
N ASP A 23 4.47 2.05 8.37
CA ASP A 23 4.57 2.85 7.13
C ASP A 23 4.17 2.06 5.89
N LEU A 24 4.78 0.88 5.76
CA LEU A 24 4.77 0.05 4.57
C LEU A 24 4.66 -1.42 4.98
N SER A 25 3.92 -2.21 4.23
CA SER A 25 3.80 -3.65 4.46
C SER A 25 3.85 -4.40 3.14
N PHE A 26 4.63 -5.48 3.12
CA PHE A 26 4.78 -6.36 1.96
C PHE A 26 4.01 -7.65 2.16
N TRP A 27 3.36 -8.08 1.08
CA TRP A 27 2.63 -9.33 0.99
C TRP A 27 3.09 -10.11 -0.25
N GLY A 28 2.97 -11.42 -0.19
CA GLY A 28 3.15 -12.31 -1.34
C GLY A 28 1.85 -13.03 -1.66
N HIS A 29 1.96 -14.33 -1.90
CA HIS A 29 0.86 -15.25 -2.26
C HIS A 29 0.26 -15.01 -3.64
N GLU A 30 -0.22 -13.80 -3.92
CA GLU A 30 -0.69 -13.46 -5.26
C GLU A 30 0.51 -13.31 -6.21
N HIS A 31 0.46 -14.01 -7.34
CA HIS A 31 1.56 -14.06 -8.32
C HIS A 31 1.54 -12.83 -9.23
N SER A 32 1.63 -11.65 -8.62
CA SER A 32 1.65 -10.35 -9.27
C SER A 32 2.36 -9.32 -8.40
N TYR A 33 2.55 -8.13 -8.96
CA TYR A 33 2.87 -6.94 -8.20
C TYR A 33 1.65 -6.01 -8.16
N GLU A 34 1.31 -5.51 -6.98
CA GLU A 34 0.26 -4.52 -6.82
C GLU A 34 0.57 -3.56 -5.66
N ARG A 35 0.56 -2.26 -5.95
CA ARG A 35 0.69 -1.21 -4.94
C ARG A 35 -0.67 -0.60 -4.67
N PHE A 36 -1.04 -0.53 -3.41
CA PHE A 36 -2.25 0.17 -2.98
C PHE A 36 -1.92 1.62 -2.65
N TYR A 37 -2.93 2.49 -2.80
CA TYR A 37 -2.96 3.75 -2.06
C TYR A 37 -2.96 3.48 -0.54
N PRO A 38 -2.52 4.44 0.30
CA PRO A 38 -2.75 4.37 1.74
C PRO A 38 -4.21 4.03 2.02
N ILE A 39 -4.45 2.99 2.82
CA ILE A 39 -5.79 2.47 3.07
C ILE A 39 -5.92 1.97 4.51
N ALA A 40 -7.02 2.34 5.15
CA ALA A 40 -7.39 1.91 6.49
C ALA A 40 -8.90 2.07 6.67
N ASP A 41 -9.54 1.20 7.43
CA ASP A 41 -10.96 1.35 7.79
C ASP A 41 -11.89 1.42 6.56
N LYS A 42 -11.50 0.75 5.46
CA LYS A 42 -12.18 0.81 4.14
C LYS A 42 -12.18 2.18 3.48
N GLN A 43 -11.41 3.13 3.99
CA GLN A 43 -11.13 4.42 3.40
C GLN A 43 -9.72 4.43 2.81
N PHE A 44 -9.55 5.02 1.64
CA PHE A 44 -8.26 5.16 0.96
C PHE A 44 -8.02 6.61 0.58
N TRP A 45 -6.74 6.99 0.46
CA TRP A 45 -6.32 8.34 0.09
C TRP A 45 -5.55 8.27 -1.22
N ASN A 46 -6.14 8.79 -2.30
CA ASN A 46 -5.62 8.68 -3.67
C ASN A 46 -5.31 10.04 -4.31
N ASP A 47 -5.12 11.08 -3.50
CA ASP A 47 -4.67 12.38 -4.00
C ASP A 47 -3.21 12.32 -4.49
N THR A 48 -2.76 13.40 -5.14
CA THR A 48 -1.41 13.49 -5.72
C THR A 48 -0.30 13.44 -4.68
N ALA A 49 -0.62 13.70 -3.41
CA ALA A 49 0.29 13.68 -2.28
C ALA A 49 0.07 12.47 -1.36
N ALA A 50 -0.66 11.43 -1.80
CA ALA A 50 -1.03 10.29 -0.97
C ALA A 50 0.17 9.61 -0.29
N TYR A 51 1.33 9.61 -0.94
CA TYR A 51 2.57 9.00 -0.44
C TYR A 51 3.48 9.99 0.33
N ASN A 52 3.08 11.26 0.43
CA ASN A 52 3.69 12.25 1.31
C ASN A 52 2.87 12.34 2.60
N ASN A 53 3.51 12.10 3.74
CA ASN A 53 2.85 11.98 5.05
C ASN A 53 1.59 11.09 5.01
N PRO A 54 1.68 9.82 4.54
CA PRO A 54 0.51 8.97 4.37
C PRO A 54 -0.38 8.94 5.62
N LYS A 55 -1.70 9.07 5.42
CA LYS A 55 -2.70 9.01 6.51
C LYS A 55 -2.95 7.58 7.03
N ALA A 56 -2.44 6.58 6.32
CA ALA A 56 -2.57 5.16 6.64
C ALA A 56 -1.35 4.38 6.09
N PRO A 57 -1.15 3.11 6.51
CA PRO A 57 -0.13 2.25 5.93
C PRO A 57 -0.32 2.07 4.42
N VAL A 58 0.80 1.96 3.71
CA VAL A 58 0.83 1.56 2.30
C VAL A 58 1.04 0.04 2.24
N TYR A 59 0.25 -0.65 1.41
CA TYR A 59 0.38 -2.09 1.21
C TYR A 59 0.88 -2.39 -0.20
N ILE A 60 1.85 -3.31 -0.27
CA ILE A 60 2.46 -3.77 -1.51
C ILE A 60 2.30 -5.29 -1.58
N ILE A 61 1.75 -5.79 -2.67
CA ILE A 61 1.88 -7.18 -3.09
C ILE A 61 3.12 -7.26 -3.97
N SER A 62 4.09 -8.07 -3.57
CA SER A 62 5.32 -8.37 -4.33
C SER A 62 5.50 -9.89 -4.40
N GLY A 63 4.56 -10.58 -5.04
CA GLY A 63 4.52 -12.04 -5.14
C GLY A 63 4.94 -12.61 -6.50
N SER A 64 5.42 -11.78 -7.42
CA SER A 64 5.78 -12.18 -8.79
C SER A 64 7.23 -12.63 -8.98
N ALA A 65 7.81 -13.37 -8.03
CA ALA A 65 9.22 -13.81 -8.11
C ALA A 65 9.49 -15.00 -9.08
N GLY A 66 8.48 -15.62 -9.68
CA GLY A 66 8.66 -16.73 -10.65
C GLY A 66 8.04 -18.07 -10.24
N CYS A 67 6.77 -18.09 -9.81
CA CYS A 67 6.09 -19.35 -9.46
C CYS A 67 5.85 -20.24 -10.69
N HIS A 68 5.63 -21.55 -10.47
CA HIS A 68 5.34 -22.52 -11.52
C HIS A 68 3.90 -22.43 -12.05
N THR A 69 3.00 -21.76 -11.33
CA THR A 69 1.63 -21.50 -11.78
C THR A 69 1.57 -20.16 -12.53
N PRO A 70 0.58 -19.96 -13.42
CA PRO A 70 0.47 -18.73 -14.19
C PRO A 70 0.27 -17.49 -13.30
N TYR A 71 0.49 -16.32 -13.92
CA TYR A 71 0.26 -15.02 -13.30
C TYR A 71 -1.13 -14.88 -12.68
N ALA A 72 -1.25 -14.00 -11.68
CA ALA A 72 -2.54 -13.69 -11.09
C ALA A 72 -3.49 -13.03 -12.10
N GLN A 73 -4.79 -13.32 -11.96
CA GLN A 73 -5.82 -12.61 -12.71
C GLN A 73 -6.24 -11.37 -11.92
N PHE A 74 -5.99 -10.19 -12.47
CA PHE A 74 -6.48 -8.96 -11.89
C PHE A 74 -7.98 -8.78 -12.09
N SER A 75 -8.62 -8.15 -11.10
CA SER A 75 -10.02 -7.71 -11.22
C SER A 75 -10.18 -6.68 -12.35
N ASN A 76 -11.33 -6.72 -13.02
CA ASN A 76 -11.71 -5.75 -14.04
C ASN A 76 -13.18 -5.30 -13.84
N PRO A 77 -13.44 -4.02 -13.56
CA PRO A 77 -12.47 -2.92 -13.41
C PRO A 77 -11.56 -3.07 -12.16
N PRO A 78 -10.40 -2.39 -12.12
CA PRO A 78 -9.58 -2.32 -10.92
C PRO A 78 -10.37 -1.81 -9.71
N LEU A 79 -9.98 -2.29 -8.52
CA LEU A 79 -10.48 -1.70 -7.27
C LEU A 79 -9.93 -0.27 -7.12
N PRO A 80 -10.73 0.68 -6.59
CA PRO A 80 -10.36 2.10 -6.61
C PRO A 80 -9.14 2.45 -5.74
N PHE A 81 -8.77 1.58 -4.78
CA PHE A 81 -7.58 1.73 -3.96
C PHE A 81 -6.32 1.12 -4.59
N SER A 82 -6.43 0.44 -5.73
CA SER A 82 -5.29 -0.11 -6.47
C SER A 82 -4.62 1.00 -7.28
N ALA A 83 -3.37 1.32 -6.94
CA ALA A 83 -2.64 2.42 -7.56
C ALA A 83 -1.79 1.98 -8.75
N ALA A 84 -1.13 0.83 -8.65
CA ALA A 84 -0.33 0.24 -9.72
C ALA A 84 -0.46 -1.28 -9.71
N ARG A 85 -0.58 -1.90 -10.89
CA ARG A 85 -0.72 -3.35 -11.09
C ARG A 85 0.20 -3.80 -12.22
N ILE A 86 1.09 -4.74 -11.92
CA ILE A 86 2.03 -5.30 -12.89
C ILE A 86 1.92 -6.82 -12.85
N ASN A 87 1.76 -7.41 -14.03
CA ASN A 87 1.63 -8.85 -14.22
C ASN A 87 2.85 -9.46 -14.92
N ASP A 88 4.02 -9.01 -14.50
CA ASP A 88 5.31 -9.47 -14.97
C ASP A 88 6.03 -10.16 -13.82
N TYR A 89 6.90 -11.11 -14.11
CA TYR A 89 7.90 -11.54 -13.15
C TYR A 89 8.89 -10.43 -12.84
N GLY A 90 9.28 -10.36 -11.57
CA GLY A 90 10.08 -9.25 -11.10
C GLY A 90 10.40 -9.31 -9.61
N TYR A 91 11.03 -8.25 -9.14
CA TYR A 91 11.37 -8.06 -7.74
C TYR A 91 11.34 -6.57 -7.39
N SER A 92 11.08 -6.27 -6.12
CA SER A 92 11.14 -4.90 -5.64
C SER A 92 12.48 -4.57 -5.00
N ILE A 93 12.96 -3.34 -5.19
CA ILE A 93 14.10 -2.77 -4.47
C ILE A 93 13.57 -1.72 -3.50
N LEU A 94 13.83 -1.91 -2.21
CA LEU A 94 13.47 -0.96 -1.15
C LEU A 94 14.72 -0.25 -0.65
N SER A 95 14.78 1.06 -0.86
CA SER A 95 15.87 1.93 -0.37
C SER A 95 15.37 2.79 0.78
N VAL A 96 15.84 2.50 2.00
CA VAL A 96 15.61 3.35 3.18
C VAL A 96 16.72 4.40 3.22
N VAL A 97 16.42 5.60 2.72
CA VAL A 97 17.42 6.65 2.50
C VAL A 97 17.78 7.36 3.81
N ASN A 98 16.77 7.66 4.62
CA ASN A 98 16.92 8.30 5.92
C ASN A 98 15.65 8.09 6.76
N SER A 99 15.53 8.77 7.91
CA SER A 99 14.36 8.66 8.80
C SER A 99 13.05 9.20 8.22
N THR A 100 13.07 9.84 7.06
CA THR A 100 11.92 10.50 6.43
C THR A 100 11.63 10.04 5.01
N HIS A 101 12.51 9.24 4.38
CA HIS A 101 12.39 8.90 2.96
C HIS A 101 12.65 7.41 2.72
N ILE A 102 11.66 6.79 2.09
CA ILE A 102 11.73 5.45 1.54
C ILE A 102 11.47 5.55 0.04
N HIS A 103 12.28 4.87 -0.76
CA HIS A 103 12.09 4.72 -2.20
C HIS A 103 11.86 3.24 -2.52
N LEU A 104 10.85 2.97 -3.33
CA LEU A 104 10.49 1.62 -3.75
C LEU A 104 10.42 1.58 -5.28
N GLU A 105 11.15 0.64 -5.86
CA GLU A 105 11.14 0.36 -7.29
C GLU A 105 10.68 -1.08 -7.52
N GLN A 106 9.80 -1.31 -8.49
CA GLN A 106 9.50 -2.65 -9.00
C GLN A 106 10.24 -2.86 -10.32
N ILE A 107 11.06 -3.89 -10.38
CA ILE A 107 11.83 -4.27 -11.58
C ILE A 107 11.14 -5.43 -12.28
N SER A 108 10.97 -5.33 -13.60
CA SER A 108 10.46 -6.41 -14.45
C SER A 108 11.60 -7.10 -15.17
N ILE A 109 11.82 -8.39 -14.87
CA ILE A 109 12.84 -9.20 -15.56
C ILE A 109 12.41 -9.59 -16.98
N GLU A 110 11.12 -9.48 -17.28
CA GLU A 110 10.57 -9.75 -18.62
C GLU A 110 10.77 -8.58 -19.58
N LYS A 111 11.02 -7.39 -19.03
CA LYS A 111 11.21 -6.15 -19.80
C LYS A 111 12.66 -5.65 -19.71
N SER A 112 13.62 -6.58 -19.69
CA SER A 112 15.06 -6.26 -19.63
C SER A 112 15.43 -5.42 -18.39
N ASP A 113 14.96 -5.85 -17.22
CA ASP A 113 15.17 -5.19 -15.92
C ASP A 113 14.67 -3.74 -15.88
N LEU A 114 13.59 -3.44 -16.61
CA LEU A 114 12.95 -2.13 -16.58
C LEU A 114 12.26 -1.87 -15.24
N VAL A 115 12.42 -0.65 -14.71
CA VAL A 115 11.61 -0.12 -13.60
C VAL A 115 10.18 0.10 -14.10
N VAL A 116 9.24 -0.69 -13.60
CA VAL A 116 7.83 -0.70 -14.02
C VAL A 116 6.89 -0.06 -12.99
N ASP A 117 7.39 0.21 -11.79
CA ASP A 117 6.78 1.09 -10.80
C ASP A 117 7.88 1.77 -9.97
N ASP A 118 7.70 3.04 -9.64
CA ASP A 118 8.66 3.87 -8.90
C ASP A 118 7.88 4.81 -7.98
N ILE A 119 8.14 4.72 -6.68
CA ILE A 119 7.45 5.55 -5.70
C ILE A 119 8.34 5.96 -4.54
N TRP A 120 8.22 7.23 -4.16
CA TRP A 120 8.71 7.75 -2.90
C TRP A 120 7.60 7.77 -1.86
N ILE A 121 7.88 7.22 -0.68
CA ILE A 121 7.08 7.39 0.53
C ILE A 121 7.87 8.30 1.45
N THR A 122 7.34 9.50 1.70
CA THR A 122 8.03 10.52 2.48
C THR A 122 7.22 10.94 3.69
N LYS A 123 7.92 11.37 4.74
CA LYS A 123 7.34 11.81 6.00
C LYS A 123 8.06 13.03 6.54
N ASP A 124 7.34 13.91 7.21
CA ASP A 124 7.95 14.93 8.06
C ASP A 124 8.59 14.28 9.30
N PRO A 125 9.61 14.91 9.90
CA PRO A 125 10.19 14.44 11.15
C PRO A 125 9.11 14.23 12.21
N LEU A 126 9.13 13.05 12.86
CA LEU A 126 8.16 12.64 13.89
C LEU A 126 6.72 12.40 13.38
N HIS A 127 6.48 12.39 12.06
CA HIS A 127 5.16 12.09 11.52
C HIS A 127 4.78 10.62 11.77
N LEU A 128 3.74 10.43 12.58
CA LEU A 128 3.08 9.16 12.80
C LEU A 128 1.64 9.28 12.29
N HIS A 129 1.25 8.39 11.39
CA HIS A 129 -0.17 8.34 11.02
C HIS A 129 -0.98 7.88 12.23
N SER A 130 -2.14 8.51 12.42
CA SER A 130 -2.94 8.40 13.63
C SER A 130 -4.43 8.44 13.28
N ALA A 131 -5.27 8.05 14.24
CA ALA A 131 -6.72 8.12 14.04
C ALA A 131 -7.19 9.55 13.73
N SER A 132 -6.64 10.58 14.39
CA SER A 132 -7.04 11.96 14.11
C SER A 132 -6.77 12.36 12.66
N LEU A 133 -5.62 11.99 12.09
CA LEU A 133 -5.30 12.28 10.69
C LEU A 133 -6.26 11.62 9.69
N ARG A 134 -6.89 10.48 10.06
CA ARG A 134 -7.85 9.77 9.20
C ARG A 134 -9.27 10.32 9.29
N PHE A 135 -9.68 10.87 10.44
CA PHE A 135 -11.06 11.28 10.69
C PHE A 135 -11.30 12.81 10.65
N VAL A 136 -10.27 13.63 10.41
CA VAL A 136 -10.38 15.11 10.40
C VAL A 136 -11.17 15.68 9.19
N GLU A 137 -11.49 14.89 8.16
CA GLU A 137 -12.21 15.36 6.95
C GLU A 137 -13.73 15.10 6.94
N LEU A 138 -14.37 14.84 8.09
CA LEU A 138 -15.83 14.66 8.19
C LEU A 138 -16.56 15.78 8.97
N GLY A 139 -16.09 17.02 8.87
CA GLY A 139 -16.82 18.14 9.46
C GLY A 139 -16.23 19.50 9.17
N THR A 140 -16.68 20.12 8.07
CA THR A 140 -17.21 21.48 7.96
C THR A 140 -17.37 21.77 6.47
N ASP A 141 -18.56 21.53 5.92
CA ASP A 141 -19.08 22.30 4.78
C ASP A 141 -20.58 22.00 4.64
N LYS A 142 -21.38 22.97 5.10
CA LYS A 142 -22.76 23.35 4.75
C LYS A 142 -23.63 23.70 5.96
N GLU A 143 -23.30 24.82 6.60
CA GLU A 143 -24.31 25.78 7.07
C GLU A 143 -24.00 27.14 6.45
N SER A 144 -24.77 27.48 5.40
CA SER A 144 -25.31 28.81 5.08
C SER A 144 -26.03 28.76 3.73
#